data_AF-A0AAD4EUN4-F1
#
_entry.id   AF-A0AAD4EUN4-F1
#
_cell.length_a   1.000
_cell.length_b   1.000
_cell.length_c   1.000
_cell.angle_alpha   90.00
_cell.angle_beta   90.00
_cell.angle_gamma   90.00
#
_symmetry.space_group_name_H-M   'P 1'
#
loop_
_entity.id
_entity.type
_entity.pdbx_description
1 polymer ?
#
loop_
_entity_poly.entity_id
_entity_poly.type
_entity_poly.pdbx_seq_one_letter_code
_entity_poly.pdbx_strand_id
1 'polypeptide(L)'
;MPTKASTSLPLAYRLTLLLLEPLSALNGAIMTFRTPADFIAKITHDSSLYSPANQFLYTQLGGAWLMFAFNEAVVMSLVDDLRVWRLLCAGMLVSDAVYHVSSVQAVGGWDAFVQFGRWNAFDWAVFASAVWPMLVRMLVVAGVGVKKGKGKGE
;
A
#
# COMPACT_ATOMS: atom_id res chain seq x y z
N MET A 1 -1.00 19.98 -23.06
CA MET A 1 -0.30 18.69 -22.85
C MET A 1 -0.55 18.22 -21.43
N PRO A 2 -0.77 16.93 -21.18
CA PRO A 2 -0.94 16.40 -19.82
C PRO A 2 0.29 16.73 -18.97
N THR A 3 0.06 17.05 -17.68
CA THR A 3 1.15 17.34 -16.74
C THR A 3 1.88 16.05 -16.43
N LYS A 4 3.18 15.99 -16.76
CA LYS A 4 4.02 14.82 -16.49
C LYS A 4 4.17 14.57 -14.99
N ALA A 5 3.90 13.35 -14.53
CA ALA A 5 4.06 12.98 -13.13
C ALA A 5 5.54 12.93 -12.72
N SER A 6 6.40 12.43 -13.62
CA SER A 6 7.84 12.24 -13.45
C SER A 6 8.59 13.51 -13.08
N THR A 7 8.18 14.66 -13.63
CA THR A 7 8.81 15.97 -13.38
C THR A 7 8.08 16.80 -12.33
N SER A 8 6.79 16.53 -12.11
CA SER A 8 5.95 17.32 -11.21
C SER A 8 6.00 16.80 -9.77
N LEU A 9 6.21 15.50 -9.57
CA LEU A 9 6.25 14.89 -8.24
C LEU A 9 7.69 14.80 -7.67
N PRO A 10 7.85 15.00 -6.35
CA PRO A 10 9.10 14.75 -5.64
C PRO A 10 9.64 13.34 -5.90
N LEU A 11 10.96 13.20 -5.95
CA LEU A 11 11.61 11.91 -6.17
C LEU A 11 11.20 10.88 -5.10
N ALA A 12 11.09 11.29 -3.84
CA ALA A 12 10.68 10.40 -2.74
C ALA A 12 9.31 9.75 -2.98
N TYR A 13 8.34 10.49 -3.54
CA TYR A 13 7.01 9.95 -3.83
C TYR A 13 7.10 8.92 -4.96
N ARG A 14 7.87 9.24 -6.00
CA ARG A 14 8.07 8.32 -7.15
C ARG A 14 8.79 7.05 -6.74
N LEU A 15 9.82 7.13 -5.89
CA LEU A 15 10.52 5.94 -5.38
C LEU A 15 9.61 5.08 -4.50
N THR A 16 8.76 5.72 -3.69
CA THR A 16 7.79 4.97 -2.88
C THR A 16 6.82 4.21 -3.77
N LEU A 17 6.14 4.93 -4.67
CA LEU A 17 5.07 4.38 -5.51
C LEU A 17 5.58 3.43 -6.59
N LEU A 18 6.75 3.66 -7.20
CA LEU A 18 7.21 2.85 -8.33
C LEU A 18 8.16 1.71 -7.94
N LEU A 19 8.68 1.70 -6.70
CA LEU A 19 9.69 0.72 -6.28
C LEU A 19 9.41 0.10 -4.92
N LEU A 20 9.31 0.92 -3.86
CA LEU A 20 9.19 0.37 -2.50
C LEU A 20 7.86 -0.35 -2.30
N GLU A 21 6.76 0.27 -2.73
CA GLU A 21 5.41 -0.26 -2.56
C GLU A 21 5.16 -1.51 -3.42
N PRO A 22 5.50 -1.54 -4.73
CA PRO A 22 5.30 -2.74 -5.54
C PRO A 22 6.05 -3.96 -5.02
N LEU A 23 7.29 -3.77 -4.53
CA LEU A 23 8.08 -4.85 -3.96
C LEU A 23 7.47 -5.35 -2.64
N SER A 24 6.98 -4.44 -1.80
CA SER A 24 6.33 -4.78 -0.53
C SER A 24 5.01 -5.52 -0.77
N ALA A 25 4.18 -5.04 -1.69
CA ALA A 25 2.91 -5.66 -2.07
C ALA A 25 3.13 -7.03 -2.72
N LEU A 26 4.12 -7.17 -3.61
CA LEU A 26 4.49 -8.46 -4.19
C LEU A 26 4.97 -9.45 -3.13
N ASN A 27 5.82 -9.00 -2.19
CA ASN A 27 6.26 -9.84 -1.08
C ASN A 27 5.08 -10.29 -0.19
N GLY A 28 4.17 -9.38 0.14
CA GLY A 28 2.93 -9.69 0.86
C GLY A 28 2.12 -10.76 0.13
N ALA A 29 1.91 -10.60 -1.18
CA ALA A 29 1.17 -11.55 -1.99
C ALA A 29 1.82 -12.94 -1.96
N ILE A 30 3.14 -13.02 -2.12
CA ILE A 30 3.90 -14.27 -2.03
C ILE A 30 3.71 -14.92 -0.66
N MET A 31 3.76 -14.16 0.43
CA MET A 31 3.51 -14.69 1.78
C MET A 31 2.11 -15.28 1.91
N THR A 32 1.07 -14.59 1.43
CA THR A 32 -0.31 -15.12 1.48
C THR A 32 -0.52 -16.36 0.62
N PHE A 33 0.25 -16.54 -0.46
CA PHE A 33 0.15 -17.72 -1.31
C PHE A 33 0.97 -18.91 -0.81
N ARG A 34 2.14 -18.65 -0.21
CA ARG A 34 3.11 -19.70 0.14
C ARG A 34 3.10 -20.06 1.63
N THR A 35 2.88 -19.08 2.50
CA THR A 35 2.95 -19.23 3.95
C THR A 35 1.76 -18.56 4.66
N PRO A 36 0.50 -18.89 4.26
CA PRO A 36 -0.69 -18.27 4.87
C PRO A 36 -0.81 -18.55 6.38
N ALA A 37 -0.30 -19.70 6.84
CA ALA A 37 -0.28 -20.05 8.26
C ALA A 37 0.62 -19.13 9.09
N ASP A 38 1.85 -18.87 8.62
CA ASP A 38 2.75 -17.94 9.29
C ASP A 38 2.23 -16.51 9.22
N PHE A 39 1.59 -16.15 8.09
CA PHE A 39 1.03 -14.82 7.92
C PHE A 39 -0.08 -14.53 8.94
N ILE A 40 -1.08 -15.41 9.07
CA ILE A 40 -2.20 -15.17 9.99
C ILE A 40 -1.74 -15.19 11.46
N ALA A 41 -0.83 -16.10 11.82
CA ALA A 41 -0.26 -16.17 13.15
C ALA A 41 0.43 -14.85 13.54
N LYS A 42 1.26 -14.31 12.64
CA LYS A 42 1.98 -13.05 12.88
C LYS A 42 1.06 -11.83 12.92
N ILE A 43 0.09 -11.73 12.02
CA ILE A 43 -0.83 -10.57 11.98
C ILE A 43 -1.79 -10.54 13.18
N THR A 44 -2.19 -11.70 13.68
CA THR A 44 -3.19 -11.81 14.76
C THR A 44 -2.57 -12.07 16.14
N HIS A 45 -1.24 -12.08 16.23
CA HIS A 45 -0.50 -12.40 17.47
C HIS A 45 -0.93 -13.75 18.05
N ASP A 46 -0.98 -14.77 17.20
CA ASP A 46 -1.41 -16.15 17.48
C ASP A 46 -2.87 -16.29 17.97
N SER A 47 -3.67 -15.23 17.93
CA SER A 47 -5.08 -15.28 18.32
C SER A 47 -5.97 -15.98 17.30
N SER A 48 -5.53 -16.10 16.04
CA SER A 48 -6.23 -16.84 14.98
C SER A 48 -5.31 -17.85 14.31
N LEU A 49 -5.83 -19.07 14.14
CA LEU A 49 -5.12 -20.17 13.48
C LEU A 49 -5.55 -20.32 12.03
N TYR A 50 -4.62 -20.77 11.19
CA TYR A 50 -4.91 -21.08 9.81
C TYR A 50 -5.86 -22.27 9.69
N SER A 51 -6.81 -22.14 8.76
CA SER A 51 -7.72 -23.20 8.35
C SER A 51 -7.67 -23.34 6.83
N PRO A 52 -7.45 -24.56 6.29
CA PRO A 52 -7.50 -24.80 4.84
C PRO A 52 -8.81 -24.37 4.18
N ALA A 53 -9.93 -24.43 4.93
CA ALA A 53 -11.22 -23.97 4.44
C ALA A 53 -11.24 -22.46 4.09
N ASN A 54 -10.33 -21.69 4.70
CA ASN A 54 -10.21 -20.25 4.52
C ASN A 54 -9.09 -19.87 3.54
N GLN A 55 -8.44 -20.84 2.86
CA GLN A 55 -7.35 -20.57 1.91
C GLN A 55 -7.72 -19.51 0.86
N PHE A 56 -8.98 -19.53 0.41
CA PHE A 56 -9.48 -18.58 -0.58
C PHE A 56 -9.37 -17.12 -0.13
N LEU A 57 -9.50 -16.82 1.16
CA LEU A 57 -9.37 -15.44 1.68
C LEU A 57 -7.94 -14.91 1.51
N TYR A 58 -6.94 -15.74 1.78
CA TYR A 58 -5.54 -15.37 1.58
C TYR A 58 -5.21 -15.20 0.10
N THR A 59 -5.77 -16.05 -0.77
CA THR A 59 -5.64 -15.89 -2.22
C THR A 59 -6.25 -14.58 -2.71
N GLN A 60 -7.44 -14.21 -2.23
CA GLN A 60 -8.09 -12.94 -2.56
C GLN A 60 -7.26 -11.74 -2.07
N LEU A 61 -6.70 -11.82 -0.85
CA LEU A 61 -5.84 -10.78 -0.30
C LEU A 61 -4.56 -10.60 -1.13
N GLY A 62 -3.87 -11.70 -1.46
CA GLY A 62 -2.70 -11.65 -2.32
C GLY A 62 -3.01 -11.11 -3.72
N GLY A 63 -4.20 -11.44 -4.27
CA GLY A 63 -4.68 -10.88 -5.53
C GLY A 63 -4.86 -9.35 -5.48
N ALA A 64 -5.39 -8.82 -4.37
CA ALA A 64 -5.51 -7.38 -4.17
C ALA A 64 -4.14 -6.69 -4.12
N TRP A 65 -3.15 -7.28 -3.46
CA TRP A 65 -1.79 -6.74 -3.43
C TRP A 65 -1.06 -6.84 -4.78
N LEU A 66 -1.31 -7.88 -5.56
CA LEU A 66 -0.81 -7.94 -6.94
C LEU A 66 -1.40 -6.82 -7.81
N MET A 67 -2.66 -6.44 -7.59
CA MET A 67 -3.28 -5.31 -8.29
C MET A 67 -2.56 -4.00 -7.99
N PHE A 68 -2.18 -3.76 -6.73
CA PHE A 68 -1.37 -2.60 -6.33
C PHE A 68 -0.02 -2.61 -7.05
N ALA A 69 0.73 -3.72 -6.91
CA ALA A 69 2.03 -3.88 -7.53
C ALA A 69 1.98 -3.68 -9.05
N PHE A 70 0.92 -4.17 -9.71
CA PHE A 70 0.72 -3.98 -11.15
C PHE A 70 0.42 -2.51 -11.50
N ASN A 71 -0.53 -1.87 -10.82
CA ASN A 71 -0.87 -0.47 -11.08
C ASN A 71 0.34 0.43 -10.92
N GLU A 72 1.16 0.18 -9.91
CA GLU A 72 2.33 0.98 -9.60
C GLU A 72 3.54 0.67 -10.49
N ALA A 73 3.97 -0.59 -10.54
CA ALA A 73 5.17 -0.95 -11.30
C ALA A 73 4.94 -0.91 -12.81
N VAL A 74 3.72 -1.17 -13.28
CA VAL A 74 3.40 -1.25 -14.71
C VAL A 74 2.66 -0.02 -15.18
N VAL A 75 1.45 0.24 -14.66
CA VAL A 75 0.59 1.32 -15.21
C VAL A 75 1.21 2.69 -14.98
N MET A 76 1.63 3.00 -13.75
CA MET A 76 2.23 4.31 -13.42
C MET A 76 3.60 4.51 -14.06
N SER A 77 4.38 3.44 -14.25
CA SER A 77 5.66 3.50 -14.97
C SER A 77 5.48 3.80 -16.47
N LEU A 78 4.41 3.29 -17.09
CA LEU A 78 4.15 3.46 -18.52
C LEU A 78 3.34 4.71 -18.85
N VAL A 79 2.52 5.19 -17.92
CA VAL A 79 1.62 6.34 -18.11
C VAL A 79 2.09 7.53 -17.28
N ASP A 80 2.94 8.39 -17.88
CA ASP A 80 3.48 9.60 -17.24
C ASP A 80 2.48 10.78 -17.25
N ASP A 81 1.29 10.58 -16.69
CA ASP A 81 0.24 11.59 -16.53
C ASP A 81 -0.17 11.74 -15.06
N LEU A 82 0.03 12.93 -14.50
CA LEU A 82 -0.30 13.25 -13.10
C LEU A 82 -1.78 13.02 -12.77
N ARG A 83 -2.69 13.22 -13.73
CA ARG A 83 -4.12 12.97 -13.51
C ARG A 83 -4.38 11.48 -13.32
N VAL A 84 -3.76 10.63 -14.14
CA VAL A 84 -3.87 9.17 -14.03
C VAL A 84 -3.28 8.70 -12.70
N TRP A 85 -2.10 9.20 -12.33
CA TRP A 85 -1.47 8.88 -11.04
C TRP A 85 -2.36 9.25 -9.85
N ARG A 86 -2.98 10.43 -9.87
CA ARG A 86 -3.93 10.84 -8.82
C ARG A 86 -5.15 9.94 -8.73
N LEU A 87 -5.72 9.53 -9.87
CA LEU A 87 -6.88 8.63 -9.89
C LEU A 87 -6.52 7.23 -9.35
N LEU A 88 -5.36 6.70 -9.75
CA LEU A 88 -4.86 5.42 -9.22
C LEU A 88 -4.58 5.51 -7.72
N CYS A 89 -3.89 6.57 -7.25
CA CYS A 89 -3.66 6.81 -5.82
C CYS A 89 -4.98 6.90 -5.05
N ALA A 90 -5.97 7.62 -5.57
CA ALA A 90 -7.29 7.74 -4.95
C ALA A 90 -8.03 6.40 -4.88
N GLY A 91 -7.97 5.59 -5.93
CA GLY A 91 -8.55 4.25 -5.94
C GLY A 91 -7.88 3.32 -4.92
N MET A 92 -6.55 3.32 -4.85
CA MET A 92 -5.78 2.50 -3.91
C MET A 92 -6.00 2.94 -2.45
N LEU A 93 -6.19 4.24 -2.19
CA LEU A 93 -6.55 4.76 -0.87
C LEU A 93 -7.85 4.18 -0.31
N VAL A 94 -8.82 3.83 -1.16
CA VAL A 94 -10.05 3.16 -0.71
C VAL A 94 -9.72 1.80 -0.10
N SER A 95 -8.82 1.04 -0.74
CA SER A 95 -8.37 -0.25 -0.25
C SER A 95 -7.48 -0.10 0.99
N ASP A 96 -6.63 0.92 1.09
CA ASP A 96 -5.86 1.18 2.31
C ASP A 96 -6.76 1.38 3.53
N ALA A 97 -7.82 2.19 3.39
CA ALA A 97 -8.72 2.48 4.50
C ALA A 97 -9.33 1.19 5.05
N VAL A 98 -9.76 0.28 4.16
CA VAL A 98 -10.30 -1.02 4.55
C VAL A 98 -9.21 -1.92 5.15
N TYR A 99 -7.99 -1.90 4.62
CA TYR A 99 -6.87 -2.67 5.13
C TYR A 99 -6.44 -2.25 6.55
N HIS A 100 -6.43 -0.96 6.85
CA HIS A 100 -6.09 -0.49 8.20
C HIS A 100 -7.18 -0.86 9.20
N VAL A 101 -8.45 -0.78 8.80
CA VAL A 101 -9.57 -1.26 9.63
C VAL A 101 -9.44 -2.77 9.89
N SER A 102 -9.11 -3.58 8.88
CA SER A 102 -8.93 -5.02 9.06
C SER A 102 -7.72 -5.35 9.94
N SER A 103 -6.65 -4.56 9.87
CA SER A 103 -5.48 -4.71 10.74
C SER A 103 -5.81 -4.47 12.21
N VAL A 104 -6.70 -3.50 12.50
CA VAL A 104 -7.21 -3.26 13.86
C VAL A 104 -8.12 -4.40 14.32
N GLN A 105 -8.97 -4.93 13.44
CA GLN A 105 -9.82 -6.08 13.74
C GLN A 105 -8.99 -7.34 14.05
N ALA A 106 -7.89 -7.54 13.33
CA ALA A 106 -7.01 -8.70 13.47
C ALA A 106 -6.39 -8.85 14.87
N VAL A 107 -6.15 -7.73 15.57
CA VAL A 107 -5.59 -7.71 16.92
C VAL A 107 -6.66 -7.55 18.03
N GLY A 108 -7.94 -7.60 17.68
CA GLY A 108 -9.05 -7.53 18.64
C GLY A 108 -9.57 -6.13 18.94
N GLY A 109 -9.22 -5.11 18.14
CA GLY A 109 -9.75 -3.75 18.25
C GLY A 109 -8.71 -2.67 18.52
N TRP A 110 -9.18 -1.42 18.58
CA TRP A 110 -8.30 -0.23 18.71
C TRP A 110 -7.48 -0.24 19.99
N ASP A 111 -8.05 -0.68 21.12
CA ASP A 111 -7.37 -0.70 22.41
C ASP A 111 -6.12 -1.59 22.41
N ALA A 112 -6.15 -2.70 21.65
CA ALA A 112 -4.98 -3.56 21.47
C ALA A 112 -4.02 -2.99 20.41
N PHE A 113 -4.57 -2.47 19.31
CA PHE A 113 -3.78 -1.94 18.19
C PHE A 113 -2.86 -0.79 18.61
N VAL A 114 -3.33 0.16 19.43
CA VAL A 114 -2.56 1.35 19.82
C VAL A 114 -1.50 1.08 20.89
N GLN A 115 -1.36 -0.16 21.38
CA GLN A 115 -0.32 -0.55 22.34
C GLN A 115 1.04 -0.73 21.63
N PHE A 116 1.57 0.34 21.04
CA PHE A 116 2.82 0.33 20.26
C PHE A 116 4.03 -0.22 21.03
N GLY A 117 4.01 -0.15 22.37
CA GLY A 117 5.05 -0.76 23.21
C GLY A 117 5.09 -2.29 23.18
N ARG A 118 4.07 -2.95 22.63
CA ARG A 118 3.97 -4.41 22.49
C ARG A 118 4.27 -4.90 21.08
N TRP A 119 4.46 -3.96 20.14
CA TRP A 119 4.70 -4.29 18.75
C TRP A 119 6.10 -4.87 18.58
N ASN A 120 6.17 -6.00 17.88
CA ASN A 120 7.42 -6.62 17.50
C ASN A 120 7.93 -6.02 16.17
N ALA A 121 9.11 -6.47 15.70
CA ALA A 121 9.69 -5.96 14.45
C ALA A 121 8.82 -6.22 13.21
N PHE A 122 8.04 -7.30 13.21
CA PHE A 122 7.13 -7.62 12.11
C PHE A 122 5.93 -6.66 12.09
N ASP A 123 5.36 -6.33 13.24
CA ASP A 123 4.27 -5.35 13.36
C ASP A 123 4.69 -3.98 12.80
N TRP A 124 5.88 -3.52 13.20
CA TRP A 124 6.46 -2.28 12.68
C TRP A 124 6.71 -2.34 11.18
N ALA A 125 7.23 -3.45 10.67
CA ALA A 125 7.48 -3.62 9.24
C ALA A 125 6.19 -3.56 8.43
N VAL A 126 5.14 -4.28 8.85
CA VAL A 126 3.84 -4.26 8.17
C VAL A 126 3.22 -2.88 8.25
N PHE A 127 3.17 -2.27 9.43
CA PHE A 127 2.60 -0.94 9.62
C PHE A 127 3.32 0.12 8.77
N ALA A 128 4.65 0.16 8.80
CA ALA A 128 5.41 1.10 7.99
C ALA A 128 5.19 0.86 6.50
N SER A 129 5.15 -0.40 6.05
CA SER A 129 4.93 -0.76 4.65
C SER A 129 3.55 -0.41 4.13
N ALA A 130 2.54 -0.24 5.01
CA ALA A 130 1.18 0.14 4.65
C ALA A 130 0.90 1.64 4.84
N VAL A 131 1.31 2.22 5.98
CA VAL A 131 1.05 3.62 6.30
C VAL A 131 1.89 4.56 5.46
N TRP A 132 3.17 4.26 5.24
CA TRP A 132 4.04 5.15 4.49
C TRP A 132 3.53 5.40 3.06
N PRO A 133 3.20 4.37 2.27
CA PRO A 133 2.67 4.60 0.92
C PRO A 133 1.28 5.23 0.93
N MET A 134 0.41 4.88 1.89
CA MET A 134 -0.88 5.56 2.10
C MET A 134 -0.69 7.08 2.27
N LEU A 135 0.26 7.52 3.12
CA LEU A 135 0.59 8.94 3.30
C LEU A 135 1.03 9.59 1.98
N VAL A 136 1.92 8.93 1.22
CA VAL A 136 2.37 9.42 -0.09
C VAL A 136 1.20 9.58 -1.06
N ARG A 137 0.29 8.59 -1.11
CA ARG A 137 -0.89 8.62 -1.97
C ARG A 137 -1.84 9.76 -1.58
N MET A 138 -2.05 10.01 -0.28
CA MET A 138 -2.81 11.18 0.18
C MET A 138 -2.18 12.51 -0.26
N LEU A 139 -0.86 12.65 -0.14
CA LEU A 139 -0.15 13.86 -0.57
C LEU A 139 -0.25 14.09 -2.09
N VAL A 140 -0.13 13.02 -2.89
CA VAL A 140 -0.28 13.08 -4.36
C VAL A 140 -1.69 13.51 -4.76
N VAL A 141 -2.72 12.92 -4.13
CA VAL A 141 -4.14 13.25 -4.38
C VAL A 141 -4.44 14.70 -3.97
N ALA A 142 -3.96 15.13 -2.80
CA ALA A 142 -4.09 16.51 -2.33
C ALA A 142 -3.26 17.52 -3.16
N GLY A 143 -2.36 17.04 -4.02
CA GLY A 143 -1.49 17.87 -4.84
C GLY A 143 -0.36 18.56 -4.08
N VAL A 144 -0.03 18.07 -2.88
CA VAL A 144 1.05 18.60 -2.04
C VAL A 144 2.40 18.23 -2.65
N GLY A 145 3.29 19.22 -2.80
CA GLY A 145 4.62 19.03 -3.39
C GLY A 145 4.66 18.94 -4.92
N VAL A 146 3.52 19.12 -5.60
CA VAL A 146 3.45 19.15 -7.07
C VAL A 146 4.05 20.45 -7.60
N LYS A 147 5.15 20.34 -8.35
CA LYS A 147 5.73 21.49 -9.07
C LYS A 147 4.83 21.85 -10.26
N LYS A 148 4.35 23.10 -10.32
CA LYS A 148 3.75 23.63 -11.55
C LYS A 148 4.87 23.81 -12.56
N GLY A 149 4.78 23.12 -13.70
CA GLY A 149 5.70 23.36 -14.82
C GLY A 149 5.68 24.84 -15.17
N LYS A 150 6.85 25.48 -15.25
CA LYS A 150 6.96 26.84 -15.81
C LYS A 150 6.33 26.80 -17.20
N GLY A 151 5.14 27.38 -17.34
CA GLY A 151 4.69 27.81 -18.65
C GLY A 151 5.78 28.73 -19.18
N LYS A 152 6.36 28.39 -20.33
CA LYS A 152 7.07 29.39 -21.12
C LYS A 152 6.05 30.50 -21.35
N GLY A 153 6.19 31.60 -20.62
CA GLY A 153 5.53 32.84 -20.95
C GLY A 153 5.92 33.23 -22.36
N GLU A 154 4.92 33.67 -23.11
CA GLU A 154 5.04 34.37 -24.39
C GLU A 154 6.10 35.48 -24.35
#